data_AF-A0AAW9W9B4-F1
#
_entry.id   AF-A0AAW9W9B4-F1
#
_cell.length_a   1.000
_cell.length_b   1.000
_cell.length_c   1.000
_cell.angle_alpha   90.00
_cell.angle_beta   90.00
_cell.angle_gamma   90.00
#
_symmetry.space_group_name_H-M   'P 1'
#
loop_
_entity.id
_entity.type
_entity.pdbx_description
1 polymer ?
#
loop_
_entity_poly.entity_id
_entity_poly.type
_entity_poly.pdbx_seq_one_letter_code
_entity_poly.pdbx_strand_id
1 'polypeptide(L)' 'EVWWEYSLMDWSVILNEWFSKSVKYPSKSQIFKLQCVNLTNSWCVEKIDYLAEQLPEVHFHIVAYTNMANELLALT' A
#
# COMPACT_ATOMS: atom_id res chain seq x y z
N GLU A 1 -10.86 16.31 1.07
CA GLU A 1 -11.41 15.26 1.95
C GLU A 1 -10.35 14.96 2.99
N VAL A 2 -10.71 14.88 4.28
CA VAL A 2 -9.67 14.78 5.32
C VAL A 2 -9.72 13.45 6.05
N TRP A 3 -8.57 12.78 6.06
CA TRP A 3 -8.43 11.39 6.51
C TRP A 3 -8.95 11.15 7.94
N TRP A 4 -8.91 12.16 8.82
CA TRP A 4 -9.36 12.02 10.21
C TRP A 4 -10.84 11.72 10.34
N GLU A 5 -11.67 12.09 9.35
CA GLU A 5 -13.12 11.83 9.34
C GLU A 5 -13.41 10.31 9.24
N TYR A 6 -12.47 9.55 8.66
CA TYR A 6 -12.55 8.10 8.53
C TYR A 6 -11.82 7.35 9.65
N SER A 7 -11.06 8.05 10.49
CA SER A 7 -10.13 7.42 11.46
C SER A 7 -10.80 6.54 12.50
N LEU A 8 -12.09 6.78 12.78
CA LEU A 8 -12.90 6.02 13.73
C LEU A 8 -14.03 5.23 13.06
N MET A 9 -14.08 5.21 11.72
CA MET A 9 -15.09 4.45 10.99
C MET A 9 -14.67 3.00 10.85
N ASP A 10 -15.65 2.10 10.97
CA ASP A 10 -15.44 0.71 10.61
C ASP A 10 -15.15 0.57 9.12
N TRP A 11 -14.21 -0.33 8.81
CA TRP A 11 -13.84 -0.64 7.43
C TRP A 11 -15.02 -1.05 6.56
N SER A 12 -16.04 -1.70 7.14
CA SER A 12 -17.26 -2.08 6.41
C SER A 12 -18.05 -0.88 5.91
N VAL A 13 -18.10 0.21 6.70
CA VAL A 13 -18.78 1.46 6.33
C VAL A 13 -18.06 2.12 5.16
N ILE A 14 -16.75 2.26 5.27
CA ILE A 14 -15.89 2.81 4.22
C ILE A 14 -16.05 1.97 2.94
N LEU A 15 -15.90 0.65 3.03
CA LEU A 15 -16.00 -0.22 1.85
C LEU A 15 -17.38 -0.15 1.18
N ASN A 16 -18.47 -0.10 1.96
CA ASN A 16 -19.83 -0.02 1.42
C ASN A 16 -20.07 1.26 0.61
N GLU A 17 -19.59 2.41 1.09
CA GLU A 17 -19.68 3.66 0.34
C GLU A 17 -18.96 3.56 -1.01
N TRP A 18 -17.77 2.96 -1.02
CA TRP A 18 -16.96 2.87 -2.23
C TRP A 18 -17.47 1.80 -3.20
N PHE A 19 -18.03 0.70 -2.69
CA PHE A 19 -18.75 -0.28 -3.50
C PHE A 19 -20.00 0.34 -4.16
N SER A 20 -20.75 1.17 -3.42
CA SER A 20 -21.91 1.88 -3.99
C SER A 20 -21.51 2.82 -5.13
N LYS A 21 -20.29 3.36 -5.08
CA LYS A 21 -19.68 4.22 -6.11
C LYS A 21 -19.04 3.43 -7.27
N SER A 22 -19.21 2.10 -7.32
CA SER A 22 -18.64 1.22 -8.35
C SER A 22 -17.11 1.26 -8.45
N VAL A 23 -16.42 1.70 -7.39
CA VAL A 23 -14.96 1.67 -7.34
C VAL A 23 -14.53 0.23 -7.10
N LYS A 24 -13.92 -0.38 -8.12
CA LYS A 24 -13.38 -1.74 -8.01
C LYS A 24 -12.09 -1.69 -7.21
N TYR A 25 -12.11 -2.23 -6.00
CA TYR A 25 -10.87 -2.59 -5.32
C TYR A 25 -10.22 -3.78 -6.03
N PRO A 26 -8.89 -3.83 -6.15
CA PRO A 26 -8.22 -5.07 -6.55
C PRO A 26 -8.71 -6.17 -5.61
N SER A 27 -9.28 -7.23 -6.19
CA SER A 27 -9.72 -8.38 -5.38
C SER A 27 -8.51 -8.85 -4.58
N LYS A 28 -8.70 -9.22 -3.31
CA LYS A 28 -7.70 -9.92 -2.49
C LYS A 28 -7.39 -11.26 -3.16
N SER A 29 -6.67 -11.25 -4.27
CA SER A 29 -6.29 -12.46 -5.00
C SER A 29 -4.97 -13.01 -4.48
N GLN A 30 -4.21 -12.21 -3.71
CA GLN A 30 -2.95 -12.62 -3.12
C GLN A 30 -3.01 -12.51 -1.59
N ILE A 31 -3.06 -13.66 -0.93
CA ILE A 31 -2.90 -13.76 0.52
C ILE A 31 -1.41 -13.76 0.80
N PHE A 32 -0.87 -12.60 1.20
CA PHE A 32 0.50 -12.48 1.66
C PHE A 32 0.62 -13.04 3.08
N LYS A 33 1.74 -13.72 3.37
CA LYS A 33 2.02 -14.27 4.71
C LYS A 33 2.35 -13.15 5.71
N LEU A 34 2.94 -12.06 5.23
CA LEU A 34 3.37 -10.93 6.03
C LEU A 34 3.17 -9.62 5.26
N GLN A 35 2.86 -8.55 5.98
CA GLN A 35 2.87 -7.20 5.44
C GLN A 35 3.88 -6.35 6.21
N CYS A 36 4.73 -5.63 5.48
CA CYS A 36 5.75 -4.76 6.02
C CYS A 36 5.52 -3.33 5.52
N VAL A 37 5.77 -2.34 6.37
CA VAL A 37 5.64 -0.91 6.00
C VAL A 37 6.98 -0.21 6.21
N ASN A 38 7.45 0.48 5.19
CA ASN A 38 8.59 1.39 5.26
C ASN A 38 8.10 2.82 5.00
N LEU A 39 8.09 3.65 6.03
CA LEU A 39 7.82 5.08 5.91
C LEU A 39 9.15 5.82 5.72
N THR A 40 9.35 6.38 4.55
CA THR A 40 10.62 7.01 4.15
C THR A 40 10.36 8.29 3.35
N ASN A 41 11.26 9.26 3.47
CA ASN A 41 11.31 10.43 2.59
C ASN A 41 12.49 10.36 1.61
N SER A 42 13.16 9.22 1.57
CA SER A 42 14.27 8.91 0.66
C SER A 42 13.80 7.90 -0.38
N TRP A 43 14.20 8.11 -1.62
CA TRP A 43 14.00 7.15 -2.72
C TRP A 43 14.88 5.89 -2.55
N CYS A 44 15.99 6.01 -1.81
CA CYS A 44 16.95 4.93 -1.63
C CYS A 44 16.54 4.05 -0.44
N VAL A 45 15.58 3.15 -0.67
CA VAL A 45 15.27 2.06 0.27
C VAL A 45 16.23 0.92 0.00
N GLU A 46 17.25 0.81 0.86
CA GLU A 46 18.32 -0.16 0.66
C GLU A 46 17.80 -1.60 0.54
N LYS A 47 18.21 -2.29 -0.53
CA LYS A 47 17.92 -3.71 -0.81
C LYS A 47 16.44 -4.06 -0.98
N ILE A 48 15.57 -3.09 -1.24
CA ILE A 48 14.14 -3.36 -1.38
C ILE A 48 13.81 -4.21 -2.61
N ASP A 49 14.57 -4.04 -3.69
CA ASP A 49 14.56 -4.86 -4.90
C ASP A 49 14.88 -6.32 -4.58
N TYR A 50 15.99 -6.56 -3.89
CA TYR A 50 16.41 -7.89 -3.46
C TYR A 50 15.37 -8.55 -2.55
N LEU A 51 14.82 -7.81 -1.58
CA LEU A 51 13.81 -8.35 -0.66
C LEU A 51 12.50 -8.69 -1.39
N ALA A 52 12.06 -7.86 -2.33
CA ALA A 52 10.87 -8.13 -3.15
C ALA A 52 11.06 -9.39 -4.00
N GLU A 53 12.25 -9.62 -4.55
CA GLU A 53 12.57 -10.82 -5.32
C GLU A 53 12.66 -12.09 -4.45
N GLN A 54 13.29 -11.99 -3.27
CA GLN A 54 13.56 -13.17 -2.43
C GLN A 54 12.39 -13.55 -1.52
N LEU A 55 11.44 -12.63 -1.27
CA LEU A 55 10.31 -12.84 -0.36
C LEU A 55 8.96 -12.56 -1.05
N PRO A 56 8.60 -13.33 -2.09
CA PRO A 56 7.38 -13.09 -2.88
C PRO A 56 6.07 -13.25 -2.09
N GLU A 57 6.11 -13.91 -0.93
CA GLU A 57 4.96 -13.98 -0.02
C GLU A 57 4.78 -12.76 0.90
N VAL A 58 5.73 -11.83 0.91
CA VAL A 58 5.71 -10.62 1.74
C VAL A 58 5.27 -9.45 0.89
N HIS A 59 4.31 -8.68 1.41
CA HIS A 59 3.90 -7.42 0.79
C HIS A 59 4.62 -6.25 1.45
N PHE A 60 5.44 -5.55 0.68
CA PHE A 60 6.15 -4.35 1.11
C PHE A 60 5.37 -3.09 0.71
N HIS A 61 4.90 -2.33 1.69
CA HIS A 61 4.35 -0.99 1.50
C HIS A 61 5.44 0.05 1.70
N ILE A 62 5.81 0.77 0.65
CA ILE A 62 6.74 1.91 0.73
C ILE A 62 5.91 3.18 0.68
N VAL A 63 5.97 3.99 1.73
CA VAL A 63 5.10 5.15 1.91
C VAL A 63 5.97 6.39 2.16
N ALA A 64 5.58 7.51 1.58
CA ALA A 64 6.23 8.81 1.74
C ALA A 64 5.17 9.91 1.85
N TYR A 65 5.48 11.02 2.53
CA TYR A 65 4.65 12.23 2.47
C TYR A 65 4.91 13.04 1.19
N THR A 66 6.01 12.75 0.50
CA THR A 66 6.43 13.37 -0.75
C THR A 66 5.95 12.55 -1.95
N ASN A 67 6.11 13.09 -3.14
CA ASN A 67 5.95 12.30 -4.36
C ASN A 67 6.97 11.15 -4.37
N MET A 68 6.51 9.98 -4.84
CA MET A 68 7.36 8.81 -4.98
C MET A 68 8.30 8.98 -6.18
N ALA A 69 9.56 8.58 -6.02
CA ALA A 69 10.55 8.62 -7.10
C ALA A 69 10.27 7.52 -8.15
N ASN A 70 10.65 7.76 -9.41
CA ASN A 70 10.40 6.83 -10.52
C ASN A 70 11.06 5.46 -10.31
N GLU A 71 12.21 5.43 -9.63
CA GLU A 71 12.96 4.23 -9.28
C GLU A 71 12.14 3.29 -8.40
N LEU A 72 11.42 3.84 -7.41
CA LEU A 72 10.53 3.06 -6.55
C LEU A 72 9.24 2.67 -7.26
N LEU A 73 8.72 3.53 -8.15
CA LEU A 73 7.55 3.20 -8.97
C LEU A 73 7.82 2.12 -10.01
N ALA A 74 9.07 1.95 -10.46
CA ALA A 74 9.44 0.88 -11.39
C ALA A 74 9.43 -0.52 -10.74
N LEU A 75 9.26 -0.62 -9.42
CA LEU A 75 9.21 -1.88 -8.67
C LEU A 75 7.79 -2.46 -8.53
N THR A 76 6.75 -1.75 -8.98
CA THR A 76 5.33 -2.18 -8.85
C THR A 76 4.85 -3.08 -9.97
#